data_AF-A0A7V8FKB6-F1
#
_entry.id   AF-A0A7V8FKB6-F1
#
_cell.length_a   1.000
_cell.length_b   1.000
_cell.length_c   1.000
_cell.angle_alpha   90.00
_cell.angle_beta   90.00
_cell.angle_gamma   90.00
#
_symmetry.space_group_name_H-M   'P 1'
#
loop_
_entity.id
_entity.type
_entity.pdbx_description
1 polymer ?
#
loop_
_entity_poly.entity_id
_entity_poly.type
_entity_poly.pdbx_seq_one_letter_code
_entity_poly.pdbx_strand_id
1 'polypeptide(L)'
;MDQQHLPFMRAALDLARQAAMQGEVPIGAVVVKDGQIIGTGHNAPVGSHDPTAHAEVAALRAAARHLGNYRLDGCTLYVTLEPCTMCAGAILHARLAQVIYAVAEPKTGAAGSVHNPFAISLINHQTQVSAASELGPQAAQWAHDCAALLQDFFQQRRQQVRAAHEASHPLRQDALRTPAACFDAWPAWREGRQTHSRFTNRLPALAGLRLHWLEAEGQGSEGAGQTGIDWLLLHGHPGWSAGFAQTLDHLLRLPTTRRVVVPDLIGFGLSDKPKKPAFHQPQVHRQILLELVEERDLGPLVILAQGLGADLAAGLPEALGDRLRGAWLLPQGDGHGDGNHESAGRDASRYSRWDLPFLERLARKAVLQVDGPTLSGDLLSAPWPDKGYRAAFEAVAGWYGKAPQTRIWPRSDAWPQELKRLENPGGAAPQSTWTQADDILTPEALTQAAAYFGP
;
A
#
# COMPACT_ATOMS: atom_id res chain seq x y z
N MET A 1 17.20 8.92 -46.54
CA MET A 1 16.90 7.67 -45.84
C MET A 1 15.67 7.81 -44.97
N ASP A 2 15.57 8.85 -44.12
CA ASP A 2 14.43 9.01 -43.19
C ASP A 2 13.02 9.00 -43.86
N GLN A 3 12.84 9.68 -44.99
CA GLN A 3 11.54 9.70 -45.72
C GLN A 3 10.98 8.32 -46.10
N GLN A 4 11.82 7.29 -46.23
CA GLN A 4 11.37 5.95 -46.63
C GLN A 4 10.69 5.19 -45.47
N HIS A 5 11.04 5.50 -44.23
CA HIS A 5 10.54 4.81 -43.04
C HIS A 5 9.19 5.36 -42.56
N LEU A 6 8.96 6.65 -42.79
CA LEU A 6 7.80 7.38 -42.31
C LEU A 6 6.44 6.73 -42.62
N PRO A 7 6.14 6.31 -43.87
CA PRO A 7 4.83 5.74 -44.19
C PRO A 7 4.54 4.46 -43.39
N PHE A 8 5.57 3.65 -43.14
CA PHE A 8 5.45 2.38 -42.42
C PHE A 8 5.30 2.59 -40.91
N MET A 9 6.06 3.52 -40.33
CA MET A 9 5.90 3.85 -38.92
C MET A 9 4.53 4.52 -38.66
N ARG A 10 4.03 5.33 -39.60
CA ARG A 10 2.68 5.88 -39.52
C ARG A 10 1.59 4.80 -39.56
N ALA A 11 1.75 3.79 -40.42
CA ALA A 11 0.86 2.63 -40.44
C ALA A 11 0.89 1.85 -39.12
N ALA A 12 2.07 1.66 -38.53
CA ALA A 12 2.21 1.07 -37.20
C ALA A 12 1.53 1.93 -36.11
N LEU A 13 1.63 3.26 -36.18
CA LEU A 13 0.95 4.17 -35.27
C LEU A 13 -0.59 4.11 -35.41
N ASP A 14 -1.11 3.97 -36.63
CA ASP A 14 -2.55 3.79 -36.85
C ASP A 14 -3.06 2.47 -36.26
N LEU A 15 -2.25 1.41 -36.31
CA LEU A 15 -2.54 0.13 -35.63
C LEU A 15 -2.46 0.28 -34.10
N ALA A 16 -1.52 1.05 -33.57
CA ALA A 16 -1.44 1.36 -32.14
C ALA A 16 -2.70 2.10 -31.64
N ARG A 17 -3.24 3.02 -32.46
CA ARG A 17 -4.53 3.68 -32.17
C ARG A 17 -5.69 2.69 -32.14
N GLN A 18 -5.68 1.67 -32.99
CA GLN A 18 -6.69 0.60 -32.97
C GLN A 18 -6.64 -0.22 -31.67
N ALA A 19 -5.44 -0.57 -31.18
CA ALA A 19 -5.28 -1.20 -29.88
C ALA A 19 -5.84 -0.31 -28.75
N ALA A 20 -5.52 0.99 -28.72
CA ALA A 20 -6.07 1.91 -27.72
C ALA A 20 -7.60 1.96 -27.73
N MET A 21 -8.24 2.00 -28.91
CA MET A 21 -9.71 1.99 -29.02
C MET A 21 -10.34 0.70 -28.47
N GLN A 22 -9.57 -0.38 -28.38
CA GLN A 22 -10.00 -1.66 -27.80
C GLN A 22 -9.62 -1.81 -26.31
N GLY A 23 -9.05 -0.77 -25.70
CA GLY A 23 -8.60 -0.80 -24.30
C GLY A 23 -7.26 -1.53 -24.09
N GLU A 24 -6.55 -1.83 -25.18
CA GLU A 24 -5.23 -2.47 -25.16
C GLU A 24 -4.12 -1.42 -25.11
N VAL A 25 -2.96 -1.80 -24.58
CA VAL A 25 -1.77 -0.92 -24.60
C VAL A 25 -1.47 -0.55 -26.07
N PRO A 26 -1.34 0.75 -26.43
CA PRO A 26 -1.28 1.19 -27.83
C PRO A 26 0.07 0.88 -28.47
N ILE A 27 0.22 -0.35 -28.93
CA ILE A 27 1.39 -0.81 -29.69
C ILE A 27 0.89 -1.36 -31.01
N GLY A 28 1.54 -0.93 -32.09
CA GLY A 28 1.27 -1.39 -33.45
C GLY A 28 2.57 -1.72 -34.17
N ALA A 29 2.47 -2.63 -35.13
CA ALA A 29 3.62 -3.11 -35.88
C ALA A 29 3.24 -3.49 -37.32
N VAL A 30 4.17 -3.27 -38.25
CA VAL A 30 4.05 -3.71 -39.65
C VAL A 30 5.34 -4.37 -40.11
N VAL A 31 5.22 -5.44 -40.89
CA VAL A 31 6.34 -6.09 -41.59
C VAL A 31 6.30 -5.70 -43.04
N VAL A 32 7.43 -5.23 -43.56
CA VAL A 32 7.60 -4.71 -44.91
C VAL A 32 8.60 -5.56 -45.68
N LYS A 33 8.27 -5.86 -46.94
CA LYS A 33 9.17 -6.49 -47.91
C LYS A 33 9.05 -5.77 -49.25
N ASP A 34 10.16 -5.43 -49.87
CA ASP A 34 10.21 -4.75 -51.17
C ASP A 34 9.32 -3.49 -51.23
N GLY A 35 9.27 -2.73 -50.13
CA GLY A 35 8.46 -1.51 -50.00
C GLY A 35 6.96 -1.74 -49.78
N GLN A 36 6.52 -2.99 -49.62
CA GLN A 36 5.11 -3.35 -49.39
C GLN A 36 4.89 -3.91 -47.99
N ILE A 37 3.82 -3.50 -47.33
CA ILE A 37 3.40 -4.09 -46.05
C ILE A 37 2.82 -5.48 -46.35
N ILE A 38 3.45 -6.52 -45.81
CA ILE A 38 3.04 -7.92 -45.96
C ILE A 38 2.46 -8.53 -44.68
N GLY A 39 2.57 -7.82 -43.55
CA GLY A 39 1.99 -8.22 -42.28
C GLY A 39 1.72 -7.01 -41.40
N THR A 40 0.61 -7.04 -40.67
CA THR A 40 0.19 -6.01 -39.72
C THR A 40 -0.17 -6.65 -38.39
N GLY A 41 0.00 -5.91 -37.31
CA GLY A 41 -0.37 -6.35 -35.97
C GLY A 41 -0.53 -5.18 -35.01
N HIS A 42 -1.40 -5.35 -34.03
CA HIS A 42 -1.50 -4.48 -32.86
C HIS A 42 -1.64 -5.35 -31.61
N ASN A 43 -1.36 -4.78 -30.44
CA ASN A 43 -1.57 -5.50 -29.19
C ASN A 43 -3.05 -5.90 -29.04
N ALA A 44 -3.26 -7.15 -28.62
CA ALA A 44 -4.57 -7.68 -28.23
C ALA A 44 -4.53 -8.70 -27.05
N PRO A 45 -3.58 -8.64 -26.09
CA PRO A 45 -3.48 -9.69 -25.07
C PRO A 45 -4.69 -9.77 -24.12
N VAL A 46 -5.35 -8.65 -23.82
CA VAL A 46 -6.53 -8.64 -22.94
C VAL A 46 -7.73 -9.25 -23.66
N GLY A 47 -8.04 -8.76 -24.86
CA GLY A 47 -9.23 -9.15 -25.61
C GLY A 47 -9.14 -10.56 -26.20
N SER A 48 -7.94 -11.03 -26.54
CA SER A 48 -7.74 -12.39 -27.07
C SER A 48 -7.45 -13.44 -25.99
N HIS A 49 -7.19 -13.01 -24.75
CA HIS A 49 -6.68 -13.87 -23.67
C HIS A 49 -5.41 -14.65 -24.06
N ASP A 50 -4.62 -14.13 -24.99
CA ASP A 50 -3.37 -14.72 -25.45
C ASP A 50 -2.19 -13.86 -24.95
N PRO A 51 -1.37 -14.36 -24.01
CA PRO A 51 -0.22 -13.63 -23.51
C PRO A 51 0.85 -13.36 -24.59
N THR A 52 0.74 -14.02 -25.75
CA THR A 52 1.64 -13.82 -26.91
C THR A 52 1.11 -12.85 -27.96
N ALA A 53 -0.11 -12.30 -27.78
CA ALA A 53 -0.76 -11.39 -28.74
C ALA A 53 -0.20 -9.95 -28.70
N HIS A 54 1.12 -9.84 -28.79
CA HIS A 54 1.82 -8.58 -29.00
C HIS A 54 1.81 -8.19 -30.48
N ALA A 55 1.89 -6.89 -30.75
CA ALA A 55 1.86 -6.32 -32.09
C ALA A 55 2.89 -6.97 -33.04
N GLU A 56 4.13 -7.16 -32.57
CA GLU A 56 5.23 -7.74 -33.36
C GLU A 56 4.92 -9.19 -33.72
N VAL A 57 4.48 -9.99 -32.74
CA VAL A 57 4.14 -11.41 -32.96
C VAL A 57 2.98 -11.53 -33.96
N ALA A 58 1.95 -10.69 -33.83
CA ALA A 58 0.84 -10.66 -34.76
C ALA A 58 1.30 -10.30 -36.19
N ALA A 59 2.14 -9.27 -36.34
CA ALA A 59 2.67 -8.83 -37.62
C ALA A 59 3.59 -9.89 -38.27
N LEU A 60 4.46 -10.54 -37.50
CA LEU A 60 5.30 -11.64 -37.94
C LEU A 60 4.46 -12.84 -38.42
N ARG A 61 3.44 -13.24 -37.65
CA ARG A 61 2.50 -14.32 -38.03
C ARG A 61 1.75 -13.97 -39.32
N ALA A 62 1.31 -12.72 -39.49
CA ALA A 62 0.66 -12.27 -40.71
C ALA A 62 1.60 -12.33 -41.92
N ALA A 63 2.83 -11.81 -41.78
CA ALA A 63 3.84 -11.84 -42.85
C ALA A 63 4.26 -13.26 -43.24
N ALA A 64 4.43 -14.15 -42.25
CA ALA A 64 4.79 -15.54 -42.51
C ALA A 64 3.71 -16.29 -43.30
N ARG A 65 2.44 -16.03 -42.97
CA ARG A 65 1.30 -16.56 -43.74
C ARG A 65 1.26 -15.99 -45.15
N HIS A 66 1.51 -14.68 -45.30
CA HIS A 66 1.57 -14.03 -46.60
C HIS A 66 2.64 -14.64 -47.51
N LEU A 67 3.83 -14.94 -46.98
CA LEU A 67 4.93 -15.54 -47.74
C LEU A 67 4.87 -17.07 -47.82
N GLY A 68 3.98 -17.73 -47.07
CA GLY A 68 3.98 -19.19 -46.90
C GLY A 68 5.27 -19.72 -46.28
N ASN A 69 5.98 -18.91 -45.49
CA ASN A 69 7.29 -19.24 -44.93
C ASN A 69 7.49 -18.57 -43.57
N TYR A 70 8.01 -19.32 -42.60
CA TYR A 70 8.33 -18.78 -41.27
C TYR A 70 9.58 -17.89 -41.27
N ARG A 71 10.45 -18.03 -42.27
CA ARG A 71 11.60 -17.14 -42.48
C ARG A 71 11.16 -15.94 -43.30
N LEU A 72 11.40 -14.76 -42.75
CA LEU A 72 11.06 -13.45 -43.30
C LEU A 72 12.34 -12.74 -43.77
N ASP A 73 13.24 -13.48 -44.42
CA ASP A 73 14.49 -12.97 -44.94
C ASP A 73 14.25 -11.74 -45.84
N GLY A 74 15.05 -10.69 -45.65
CA GLY A 74 14.92 -9.41 -46.38
C GLY A 74 13.77 -8.52 -45.92
N CYS A 75 13.01 -8.90 -44.91
CA CYS A 75 11.92 -8.06 -44.37
C CYS A 75 12.41 -7.11 -43.28
N THR A 76 11.75 -5.95 -43.17
CA THR A 76 11.92 -4.97 -42.09
C THR A 76 10.65 -4.90 -41.24
N LEU A 77 10.79 -4.97 -39.92
CA LEU A 77 9.70 -4.69 -38.97
C LEU A 77 9.76 -3.25 -38.50
N TYR A 78 8.62 -2.56 -38.54
CA TYR A 78 8.42 -1.26 -37.91
C TYR A 78 7.47 -1.45 -36.73
N VAL A 79 7.84 -0.96 -35.54
CA VAL A 79 7.03 -1.09 -34.32
C VAL A 79 7.06 0.20 -33.50
N THR A 80 5.94 0.57 -32.87
CA THR A 80 5.83 1.84 -32.15
C THR A 80 6.56 1.87 -30.79
N LEU A 81 6.90 0.71 -30.23
CA LEU A 81 7.63 0.55 -28.96
C LEU A 81 8.74 -0.49 -29.12
N GLU A 82 9.83 -0.31 -28.37
CA GLU A 82 10.93 -1.27 -28.31
C GLU A 82 10.43 -2.69 -27.97
N PRO A 83 10.83 -3.73 -28.74
CA PRO A 83 10.40 -5.10 -28.50
C PRO A 83 10.79 -5.63 -27.11
N CYS A 84 9.88 -6.35 -26.46
CA CYS A 84 10.19 -7.11 -25.25
C CYS A 84 10.98 -8.40 -25.55
N THR A 85 11.46 -9.10 -24.50
CA THR A 85 12.23 -10.35 -24.63
C THR A 85 11.54 -11.42 -25.51
N MET A 86 10.23 -11.60 -25.37
CA MET A 86 9.46 -12.54 -26.18
C MET A 86 9.50 -12.16 -27.67
N CYS A 87 9.17 -10.90 -27.97
CA CYS A 87 9.14 -10.40 -29.34
C CYS A 87 10.52 -10.42 -29.99
N ALA A 88 11.58 -10.07 -29.24
CA ALA A 88 12.96 -10.14 -29.71
C ALA A 88 13.35 -11.57 -30.10
N GLY A 89 13.01 -12.58 -29.29
CA GLY A 89 13.20 -13.99 -29.65
C GLY A 89 12.44 -14.39 -30.92
N ALA A 90 11.17 -13.97 -31.04
CA ALA A 90 10.35 -14.24 -32.23
C ALA A 90 10.94 -13.61 -33.51
N ILE A 91 11.45 -12.38 -33.41
CA ILE A 91 12.12 -11.66 -34.50
C ILE A 91 13.35 -12.43 -35.00
N LEU A 92 14.22 -12.88 -34.08
CA LEU A 92 15.42 -13.64 -34.40
C LEU A 92 15.08 -14.97 -35.07
N HIS A 93 14.05 -15.68 -34.57
CA HIS A 93 13.56 -16.91 -35.20
C HIS A 93 12.96 -16.68 -36.60
N ALA A 94 12.31 -15.53 -36.80
CA ALA A 94 11.76 -15.13 -38.09
C ALA A 94 12.83 -14.61 -39.07
N ARG A 95 14.07 -14.39 -38.62
CA ARG A 95 15.21 -13.95 -39.46
C ARG A 95 14.98 -12.63 -40.18
N LEU A 96 14.35 -11.67 -39.51
CA LEU A 96 14.22 -10.32 -40.08
C LEU A 96 15.59 -9.72 -40.38
N ALA A 97 15.67 -9.00 -41.49
CA ALA A 97 16.87 -8.24 -41.83
C ALA A 97 17.02 -7.05 -40.88
N GLN A 98 15.92 -6.37 -40.58
CA GLN A 98 15.93 -5.14 -39.79
C GLN A 98 14.69 -4.97 -38.90
N VAL A 99 14.88 -4.30 -37.76
CA VAL A 99 13.83 -3.77 -36.90
C VAL A 99 14.06 -2.27 -36.70
N ILE A 100 12.99 -1.49 -36.86
CA ILE A 100 12.96 -0.06 -36.55
C ILE A 100 11.87 0.16 -35.51
N TYR A 101 12.24 0.62 -34.31
CA TYR A 101 11.29 0.93 -33.25
C TYR A 101 11.24 2.42 -32.94
N ALA A 102 10.05 2.94 -32.61
CA ALA A 102 9.88 4.38 -32.40
C ALA A 102 10.34 4.85 -31.01
N VAL A 103 9.91 4.18 -29.95
CA VAL A 103 10.13 4.60 -28.55
C VAL A 103 10.86 3.51 -27.78
N ALA A 104 11.86 3.86 -26.97
CA ALA A 104 12.53 2.92 -26.07
C ALA A 104 11.62 2.50 -24.90
N GLU A 105 11.76 1.26 -24.42
CA GLU A 105 11.03 0.73 -23.26
C GLU A 105 12.01 0.46 -22.10
N PRO A 106 12.24 1.45 -21.21
CA PRO A 106 13.28 1.37 -20.19
C PRO A 106 13.05 0.30 -19.12
N LYS A 107 11.84 -0.24 -18.98
CA LYS A 107 11.52 -1.22 -17.93
C LYS A 107 11.61 -2.66 -18.39
N THR A 108 11.33 -2.92 -19.67
CA THR A 108 11.21 -4.30 -20.20
C THR A 108 11.77 -4.49 -21.61
N GLY A 109 12.34 -3.44 -22.22
CA GLY A 109 12.85 -3.46 -23.59
C GLY A 109 14.05 -4.40 -23.75
N ALA A 110 14.04 -5.16 -24.84
CA ALA A 110 15.03 -6.17 -25.18
C ALA A 110 15.75 -5.84 -26.51
N ALA A 111 15.90 -4.56 -26.85
CA ALA A 111 16.65 -4.11 -28.01
C ALA A 111 17.75 -3.09 -27.64
N GLY A 112 18.11 -3.02 -26.36
CA GLY A 112 19.11 -2.10 -25.82
C GLY A 112 18.79 -1.60 -24.40
N SER A 113 17.52 -1.51 -24.01
CA SER A 113 17.14 -0.91 -22.71
C SER A 113 17.51 -1.77 -21.50
N VAL A 114 16.95 -2.98 -21.39
CA VAL A 114 17.22 -3.89 -20.27
C VAL A 114 18.11 -5.06 -20.72
N HIS A 115 17.79 -5.61 -21.88
CA HIS A 115 18.54 -6.68 -22.53
C HIS A 115 18.79 -6.34 -23.99
N ASN A 116 19.76 -6.99 -24.60
CA ASN A 116 20.00 -6.89 -26.02
C ASN A 116 20.39 -8.25 -26.64
N PRO A 117 19.44 -9.19 -26.77
CA PRO A 117 19.66 -10.44 -27.51
C PRO A 117 20.19 -10.23 -28.94
N PHE A 118 19.87 -9.11 -29.59
CA PHE A 118 20.37 -8.81 -30.94
C PHE A 118 21.89 -8.54 -30.98
N ALA A 119 22.52 -8.22 -29.85
CA ALA A 119 23.97 -8.05 -29.75
C ALA A 119 24.73 -9.36 -29.46
N ILE A 120 24.03 -10.49 -29.26
CA ILE A 120 24.67 -11.78 -28.95
C ILE A 120 25.17 -12.43 -30.25
N SER A 121 26.48 -12.38 -30.46
CA SER A 121 27.14 -12.94 -31.64
C SER A 121 27.01 -14.47 -31.79
N LEU A 122 26.71 -15.19 -30.70
CA LEU A 122 26.47 -16.63 -30.71
C LEU A 122 25.11 -17.02 -31.32
N ILE A 123 24.18 -16.07 -31.45
CA ILE A 123 22.90 -16.33 -32.11
C ILE A 123 23.12 -16.44 -33.62
N ASN A 124 22.53 -17.47 -34.21
CA ASN A 124 22.76 -17.86 -35.61
C ASN A 124 22.40 -16.78 -36.63
N HIS A 125 21.29 -16.06 -36.42
CA HIS A 125 20.85 -14.96 -37.28
C HIS A 125 21.09 -13.62 -36.60
N GLN A 126 21.52 -12.63 -37.38
CA GLN A 126 21.81 -11.29 -36.90
C GLN A 126 20.85 -10.30 -37.57
N THR A 127 20.03 -9.65 -36.75
CA THR A 127 19.04 -8.65 -37.18
C THR A 127 19.57 -7.26 -36.83
N GLN A 128 19.58 -6.35 -37.80
CA GLN A 128 19.92 -4.95 -37.54
C GLN A 128 18.77 -4.29 -36.78
N VAL A 129 19.07 -3.62 -35.66
CA VAL A 129 18.07 -2.86 -34.90
C VAL A 129 18.45 -1.40 -34.92
N SER A 130 17.47 -0.52 -35.14
CA SER A 130 17.65 0.92 -35.06
C SER A 130 16.50 1.57 -34.31
N ALA A 131 16.83 2.45 -33.37
CA ALA A 131 15.83 3.33 -32.77
C ALA A 131 15.50 4.48 -33.74
N ALA A 132 14.26 4.96 -33.74
CA ALA A 132 13.88 6.12 -34.56
C ALA A 132 14.75 7.36 -34.25
N SER A 133 15.23 7.51 -33.01
CA SER A 133 16.17 8.58 -32.62
C SER A 133 17.51 8.54 -33.37
N GLU A 134 17.90 7.41 -33.95
CA GLU A 134 19.15 7.23 -34.69
C GLU A 134 19.01 7.53 -36.19
N LEU A 135 17.78 7.65 -36.70
CA LEU A 135 17.50 7.78 -38.14
C LEU A 135 17.44 9.25 -38.62
N GLY A 136 17.26 10.20 -37.71
CA GLY A 136 17.30 11.62 -37.99
C GLY A 136 16.23 12.44 -37.25
N PRO A 137 16.22 13.77 -37.45
CA PRO A 137 15.29 14.67 -36.76
C PRO A 137 13.82 14.49 -37.18
N GLN A 138 13.53 13.92 -38.36
CA GLN A 138 12.14 13.64 -38.74
C GLN A 138 11.61 12.40 -38.03
N ALA A 139 12.41 11.33 -37.93
CA ALA A 139 12.06 10.15 -37.14
C ALA A 139 11.82 10.45 -35.65
N ALA A 140 12.50 11.46 -35.09
CA ALA A 140 12.25 11.93 -33.74
C ALA A 140 10.80 12.43 -33.53
N GLN A 141 10.16 13.02 -34.55
CA GLN A 141 8.76 13.42 -34.44
C GLN A 141 7.82 12.21 -34.35
N TRP A 142 8.10 11.12 -35.09
CA TRP A 142 7.24 9.93 -35.04
C TRP A 142 7.40 9.20 -33.71
N ALA A 143 8.62 9.19 -33.16
CA ALA A 143 8.90 8.74 -31.80
C ALA A 143 8.11 9.55 -30.76
N HIS A 144 8.05 10.88 -30.93
CA HIS A 144 7.24 11.75 -30.08
C HIS A 144 5.75 11.39 -30.15
N ASP A 145 5.19 11.22 -31.35
CA ASP A 145 3.78 10.88 -31.53
C ASP A 145 3.43 9.50 -30.92
N CYS A 146 4.32 8.50 -31.06
CA CYS A 146 4.16 7.19 -30.44
C CYS A 146 4.25 7.26 -28.91
N ALA A 147 5.17 8.06 -28.37
CA ALA A 147 5.34 8.24 -26.93
C ALA A 147 4.13 8.97 -26.34
N ALA A 148 3.64 10.01 -27.00
CA ALA A 148 2.45 10.76 -26.58
C ALA A 148 1.22 9.85 -26.48
N LEU A 149 0.97 9.01 -27.50
CA LEU A 149 -0.14 8.05 -27.47
C LEU A 149 -0.05 7.08 -26.29
N LEU A 150 1.15 6.56 -25.99
CA LEU A 150 1.36 5.66 -24.86
C LEU A 150 1.15 6.36 -23.51
N GLN A 151 1.66 7.59 -23.37
CA GLN A 151 1.49 8.41 -22.17
C GLN A 151 0.02 8.75 -21.92
N ASP A 152 -0.69 9.20 -22.96
CA ASP A 152 -2.11 9.53 -22.92
C ASP A 152 -2.96 8.32 -22.50
N PHE A 153 -2.69 7.14 -23.06
CA PHE A 153 -3.39 5.91 -22.70
C PHE A 153 -3.25 5.59 -21.21
N PHE A 154 -2.03 5.61 -20.67
CA PHE A 154 -1.84 5.33 -19.25
C PHE A 154 -2.37 6.44 -18.34
N GLN A 155 -2.34 7.70 -18.78
CA GLN A 155 -2.95 8.81 -18.06
C GLN A 155 -4.46 8.66 -17.97
N GLN A 156 -5.13 8.38 -19.09
CA GLN A 156 -6.57 8.13 -19.14
C GLN A 156 -6.94 6.92 -18.30
N ARG A 157 -6.18 5.81 -18.36
CA ARG A 157 -6.42 4.63 -17.53
C ARG A 157 -6.30 4.94 -16.03
N ARG A 158 -5.30 5.72 -15.61
CA ARG A 158 -5.18 6.19 -14.22
C ARG A 158 -6.37 7.06 -13.81
N GLN A 159 -6.83 7.96 -14.68
CA GLN A 159 -7.99 8.82 -14.44
C GLN A 159 -9.29 8.00 -14.33
N GLN A 160 -9.50 7.00 -15.19
CA GLN A 160 -10.66 6.12 -15.15
C GLN A 160 -10.70 5.29 -13.86
N VAL A 161 -9.58 4.68 -13.47
CA VAL A 161 -9.47 3.95 -12.19
C VAL A 161 -9.78 4.87 -11.01
N ARG A 162 -9.22 6.09 -11.04
CA ARG A 162 -9.50 7.09 -10.00
C ARG A 162 -10.97 7.50 -9.98
N ALA A 163 -11.58 7.76 -11.13
CA ALA A 163 -12.99 8.14 -11.23
C ALA A 163 -13.92 7.02 -10.76
N ALA A 164 -13.64 5.77 -11.13
CA ALA A 164 -14.38 4.60 -10.66
C ALA A 164 -14.27 4.44 -9.13
N HIS A 165 -13.08 4.64 -8.57
CA HIS A 165 -12.85 4.62 -7.13
C HIS A 165 -13.53 5.80 -6.41
N GLU A 166 -13.53 7.00 -7.01
CA GLU A 166 -14.27 8.14 -6.45
C GLU A 166 -15.78 7.91 -6.51
N ALA A 167 -16.29 7.29 -7.58
CA ALA A 167 -17.69 6.93 -7.74
C ALA A 167 -18.15 5.84 -6.73
N SER A 168 -17.28 4.91 -6.35
CA SER A 168 -17.60 3.91 -5.32
C SER A 168 -17.68 4.51 -3.90
N HIS A 169 -17.11 5.70 -3.69
CA HIS A 169 -17.12 6.41 -2.41
C HIS A 169 -17.52 7.90 -2.59
N PRO A 170 -18.78 8.20 -2.96
CA PRO A 170 -19.20 9.57 -3.22
C PRO A 170 -18.97 10.46 -2.00
N LEU A 171 -18.40 11.65 -2.22
CA LEU A 171 -18.18 12.61 -1.14
C LEU A 171 -19.51 13.23 -0.72
N ARG A 172 -19.83 13.15 0.56
CA ARG A 172 -20.98 13.86 1.14
C ARG A 172 -20.82 15.38 1.02
N GLN A 173 -21.94 16.08 0.79
CA GLN A 173 -21.97 17.54 0.66
C GLN A 173 -21.47 18.27 1.92
N ASP A 174 -21.67 17.68 3.10
CA ASP A 174 -21.25 18.21 4.40
C ASP A 174 -19.85 17.75 4.84
N ALA A 175 -19.08 17.11 3.95
CA ALA A 175 -17.71 16.67 4.22
C ALA A 175 -16.72 17.21 3.19
N LEU A 176 -15.44 17.14 3.55
CA LEU A 176 -14.30 17.40 2.68
C LEU A 176 -13.48 16.12 2.54
N ARG A 177 -12.80 15.96 1.40
CA ARG A 177 -11.84 14.89 1.15
C ARG A 177 -10.51 15.50 0.77
N THR A 178 -9.47 15.18 1.53
CA THR A 178 -8.13 15.71 1.25
C THR A 178 -7.69 15.28 -0.14
N PRO A 179 -7.25 16.21 -1.01
CA PRO A 179 -6.73 15.87 -2.33
C PRO A 179 -5.58 14.86 -2.22
N ALA A 180 -5.56 13.85 -3.09
CA ALA A 180 -4.50 12.84 -3.10
C ALA A 180 -3.09 13.45 -3.21
N ALA A 181 -2.97 14.58 -3.94
CA ALA A 181 -1.72 15.30 -4.15
C ALA A 181 -1.07 15.78 -2.85
N CYS A 182 -1.84 15.99 -1.77
CA CYS A 182 -1.31 16.36 -0.47
C CYS A 182 -0.43 15.24 0.14
N PHE A 183 -0.57 14.00 -0.33
CA PHE A 183 0.15 12.83 0.19
C PHE A 183 1.31 12.38 -0.73
N ASP A 184 1.51 13.02 -1.88
CA ASP A 184 2.53 12.62 -2.86
C ASP A 184 3.97 12.76 -2.33
N ALA A 185 4.18 13.64 -1.35
CA ALA A 185 5.47 13.85 -0.69
C ALA A 185 5.84 12.73 0.30
N TRP A 186 4.94 11.79 0.61
CA TRP A 186 5.21 10.70 1.54
C TRP A 186 5.97 9.55 0.84
N PRO A 187 7.27 9.31 1.11
CA PRO A 187 8.04 8.32 0.36
C PRO A 187 7.50 6.89 0.56
N ALA A 188 7.14 6.53 1.81
CA ALA A 188 6.56 5.22 2.11
C ALA A 188 5.18 5.00 1.45
N TRP A 189 4.44 6.06 1.16
CA TRP A 189 3.21 5.98 0.35
C TRP A 189 3.54 5.51 -1.08
N ARG A 190 4.61 6.05 -1.67
CA ARG A 190 5.06 5.72 -3.03
C ARG A 190 5.75 4.35 -3.10
N GLU A 191 6.43 3.94 -2.03
CA GLU A 191 7.25 2.72 -1.94
C GLU A 191 6.48 1.50 -1.38
N GLY A 192 5.17 1.46 -1.56
CA GLY A 192 4.38 0.24 -1.32
C GLY A 192 3.32 0.33 -0.23
N ARG A 193 3.27 1.35 0.64
CA ARG A 193 2.16 1.43 1.62
C ARG A 193 0.79 1.69 0.98
N GLN A 194 0.74 2.18 -0.26
CA GLN A 194 -0.49 2.19 -1.06
C GLN A 194 -1.15 0.81 -1.18
N THR A 195 -0.37 -0.28 -1.21
CA THR A 195 -0.92 -1.64 -1.32
C THR A 195 -1.67 -2.08 -0.06
N HIS A 196 -1.39 -1.45 1.08
CA HIS A 196 -2.07 -1.67 2.36
C HIS A 196 -3.29 -0.76 2.55
N SER A 197 -3.49 0.24 1.71
CA SER A 197 -4.60 1.18 1.82
C SER A 197 -5.93 0.50 1.49
N ARG A 198 -6.93 0.70 2.35
CA ARG A 198 -8.30 0.19 2.20
C ARG A 198 -9.30 1.29 2.49
N PHE A 199 -10.47 1.21 1.85
CA PHE A 199 -11.54 2.19 2.01
C PHE A 199 -12.89 1.49 2.13
N THR A 200 -13.78 2.07 2.94
CA THR A 200 -15.18 1.64 3.05
C THR A 200 -16.08 2.85 3.25
N ASN A 201 -17.32 2.75 2.77
CA ASN A 201 -18.43 3.65 3.09
C ASN A 201 -19.69 2.87 3.51
N ARG A 202 -19.51 1.57 3.81
CA ARG A 202 -20.60 0.61 4.03
C ARG A 202 -21.05 0.54 5.49
N LEU A 203 -20.18 0.98 6.41
CA LEU A 203 -20.48 0.98 7.83
C LEU A 203 -21.67 1.93 8.12
N PRO A 204 -22.75 1.48 8.76
CA PRO A 204 -23.92 2.30 9.06
C PRO A 204 -23.58 3.64 9.74
N ALA A 205 -22.65 3.66 10.70
CA ALA A 205 -22.27 4.86 11.44
C ALA A 205 -21.50 5.89 10.60
N LEU A 206 -20.95 5.50 9.44
CA LEU A 206 -20.37 6.45 8.49
C LEU A 206 -21.44 7.28 7.78
N ALA A 207 -22.67 6.77 7.69
CA ALA A 207 -23.78 7.41 6.98
C ALA A 207 -23.34 7.94 5.60
N GLY A 208 -22.60 7.12 4.84
CA GLY A 208 -22.08 7.45 3.51
C GLY A 208 -20.71 8.15 3.46
N LEU A 209 -20.09 8.47 4.60
CA LEU A 209 -18.69 8.93 4.62
C LEU A 209 -17.74 7.80 4.24
N ARG A 210 -16.58 8.16 3.67
CA ARG A 210 -15.49 7.21 3.42
C ARG A 210 -14.53 7.17 4.59
N LEU A 211 -14.37 5.98 5.16
CA LEU A 211 -13.30 5.63 6.11
C LEU A 211 -12.12 5.03 5.35
N HIS A 212 -10.91 5.40 5.74
CA HIS A 212 -9.65 4.79 5.31
C HIS A 212 -9.00 4.02 6.47
N TRP A 213 -8.32 2.93 6.15
CA TRP A 213 -7.37 2.28 7.05
C TRP A 213 -6.21 1.65 6.28
N LEU A 214 -5.09 1.45 6.97
CA LEU A 214 -4.03 0.55 6.52
C LEU A 214 -4.28 -0.85 7.06
N GLU A 215 -4.13 -1.87 6.22
CA GLU A 215 -4.24 -3.29 6.58
C GLU A 215 -3.08 -4.08 5.99
N ALA A 216 -2.39 -4.81 6.87
CA ALA A 216 -1.28 -5.69 6.50
C ALA A 216 -1.36 -7.01 7.27
N GLU A 217 -1.04 -8.10 6.59
CA GLU A 217 -1.00 -9.45 7.16
C GLU A 217 0.40 -9.79 7.66
N GLY A 218 0.47 -10.42 8.84
CA GLY A 218 1.72 -10.88 9.45
C GLY A 218 1.96 -12.37 9.22
N GLN A 219 3.04 -12.91 9.78
CA GLN A 219 3.45 -14.31 9.58
C GLN A 219 2.52 -15.32 10.29
N GLY A 220 1.75 -14.88 11.29
CA GLY A 220 0.82 -15.74 12.03
C GLY A 220 -0.42 -16.15 11.25
N SER A 221 -0.54 -15.77 9.97
CA SER A 221 -1.58 -16.24 9.05
C SER A 221 -1.29 -17.63 8.47
N GLU A 222 -0.02 -18.06 8.45
CA GLU A 222 0.44 -19.31 7.82
C GLU A 222 1.14 -20.22 8.85
N GLY A 223 0.38 -21.01 9.63
CA GLY A 223 0.97 -21.99 10.55
C GLY A 223 -0.05 -22.76 11.37
N ALA A 224 0.12 -24.08 11.44
CA ALA A 224 -0.79 -25.02 12.09
C ALA A 224 -1.00 -24.72 13.60
N GLY A 225 -2.26 -24.45 13.99
CA GLY A 225 -2.77 -24.71 15.34
C GLY A 225 -2.76 -23.58 16.39
N GLN A 226 -2.21 -22.39 16.11
CA GLN A 226 -2.27 -21.24 17.05
C GLN A 226 -3.14 -20.11 16.49
N THR A 227 -4.04 -19.55 17.30
CA THR A 227 -4.84 -18.38 16.92
C THR A 227 -3.97 -17.12 16.94
N GLY A 228 -3.57 -16.63 15.76
CA GLY A 228 -2.84 -15.36 15.64
C GLY A 228 -3.64 -14.16 16.18
N ILE A 229 -2.93 -13.08 16.52
CA ILE A 229 -3.45 -11.86 17.13
C ILE A 229 -3.64 -10.79 16.05
N ASP A 230 -4.79 -10.13 16.08
CA ASP A 230 -5.04 -8.90 15.34
C ASP A 230 -4.67 -7.68 16.19
N TRP A 231 -4.13 -6.66 15.54
CA TRP A 231 -3.77 -5.40 16.17
C TRP A 231 -4.60 -4.25 15.61
N LEU A 232 -5.19 -3.43 16.47
CA LEU A 232 -5.86 -2.19 16.10
C LEU A 232 -5.09 -0.99 16.66
N LEU A 233 -4.54 -0.16 15.76
CA LEU A 233 -3.67 0.97 16.11
C LEU A 233 -4.42 2.29 15.92
N LEU A 234 -4.66 3.03 17.01
CA LEU A 234 -5.47 4.25 17.00
C LEU A 234 -4.62 5.49 17.28
N HIS A 235 -4.62 6.43 16.34
CA HIS A 235 -3.77 7.61 16.40
C HIS A 235 -4.36 8.69 17.32
N GLY A 236 -3.49 9.56 17.85
CA GLY A 236 -3.89 10.76 18.59
C GLY A 236 -4.25 11.94 17.69
N HIS A 237 -4.54 13.08 18.32
CA HIS A 237 -4.66 14.38 17.67
C HIS A 237 -3.46 15.27 18.08
N PRO A 238 -2.77 15.97 17.15
CA PRO A 238 -2.91 15.92 15.70
C PRO A 238 -2.06 14.79 15.08
N GLY A 239 -2.69 13.67 14.75
CA GLY A 239 -2.04 12.51 14.13
C GLY A 239 -2.96 11.79 13.15
N TRP A 240 -2.39 10.82 12.44
CA TRP A 240 -3.09 9.93 11.49
C TRP A 240 -2.23 8.68 11.24
N SER A 241 -2.71 7.73 10.44
CA SER A 241 -2.11 6.38 10.28
C SER A 241 -0.62 6.38 9.90
N ALA A 242 -0.13 7.43 9.25
CA ALA A 242 1.29 7.60 8.92
C ALA A 242 2.20 7.55 10.17
N GLY A 243 1.71 8.00 11.32
CA GLY A 243 2.42 7.96 12.61
C GLY A 243 2.80 6.55 13.08
N PHE A 244 2.13 5.52 12.59
CA PHE A 244 2.37 4.13 12.96
C PHE A 244 3.24 3.36 11.97
N ALA A 245 3.85 4.02 11.00
CA ALA A 245 4.66 3.39 9.96
C ALA A 245 5.69 2.37 10.53
N GLN A 246 6.47 2.79 11.52
CA GLN A 246 7.48 1.92 12.14
C GLN A 246 6.89 0.86 13.06
N THR A 247 5.85 1.23 13.83
CA THR A 247 5.14 0.30 14.71
C THR A 247 4.51 -0.84 13.89
N LEU A 248 3.92 -0.53 12.75
CA LEU A 248 3.37 -1.49 11.80
C LEU A 248 4.45 -2.48 11.35
N ASP A 249 5.61 -1.99 10.90
CA ASP A 249 6.70 -2.83 10.41
C ASP A 249 7.28 -3.74 11.52
N HIS A 250 7.25 -3.29 12.78
CA HIS A 250 7.67 -4.10 13.93
C HIS A 250 6.64 -5.20 14.25
N LEU A 251 5.36 -4.84 14.33
CA LEU A 251 4.28 -5.79 14.66
C LEU A 251 4.16 -6.91 13.62
N LEU A 252 4.34 -6.60 12.34
CA LEU A 252 4.26 -7.59 11.25
C LEU A 252 5.37 -8.66 11.32
N ARG A 253 6.49 -8.39 12.00
CA ARG A 253 7.59 -9.35 12.20
C ARG A 253 7.34 -10.31 13.36
N LEU A 254 6.33 -10.06 14.17
CA LEU A 254 5.99 -10.94 15.28
C LEU A 254 5.34 -12.22 14.74
N PRO A 255 5.82 -13.42 15.13
CA PRO A 255 5.25 -14.68 14.68
C PRO A 255 3.77 -14.86 15.03
N THR A 256 3.30 -14.18 16.09
CA THR A 256 1.91 -14.23 16.56
C THR A 256 1.00 -13.24 15.85
N THR A 257 1.51 -12.27 15.10
CA THR A 257 0.68 -11.28 14.42
C THR A 257 0.02 -11.91 13.22
N ARG A 258 -1.31 -11.97 13.23
CA ARG A 258 -2.13 -12.31 12.06
C ARG A 258 -2.29 -11.11 11.16
N ARG A 259 -2.66 -9.96 11.74
CA ARG A 259 -2.99 -8.75 10.99
C ARG A 259 -2.81 -7.51 11.83
N VAL A 260 -2.47 -6.40 11.18
CA VAL A 260 -2.43 -5.07 11.77
C VAL A 260 -3.36 -4.14 11.00
N VAL A 261 -4.25 -3.45 11.71
CA VAL A 261 -5.23 -2.51 11.19
C VAL A 261 -4.99 -1.13 11.80
N VAL A 262 -4.81 -0.12 10.96
CA VAL A 262 -4.53 1.27 11.37
C VAL A 262 -5.53 2.21 10.70
N PRO A 263 -6.71 2.46 11.31
CA PRO A 263 -7.68 3.38 10.74
C PRO A 263 -7.23 4.83 10.85
N ASP A 264 -7.57 5.60 9.82
CA ASP A 264 -7.65 7.05 9.94
C ASP A 264 -9.04 7.40 10.48
N LEU A 265 -9.10 7.97 11.69
CA LEU A 265 -10.36 8.39 12.27
C LEU A 265 -11.05 9.42 11.35
N ILE A 266 -12.39 9.41 11.30
CA ILE A 266 -13.15 10.38 10.49
C ILE A 266 -12.80 11.81 10.93
N GLY A 267 -12.41 12.67 10.00
CA GLY A 267 -11.79 13.97 10.31
C GLY A 267 -10.26 14.02 10.17
N PHE A 268 -9.60 12.86 10.03
CA PHE A 268 -8.15 12.71 10.02
C PHE A 268 -7.66 11.93 8.80
N GLY A 269 -6.35 11.98 8.51
CA GLY A 269 -5.69 11.19 7.48
C GLY A 269 -6.38 11.20 6.10
N LEU A 270 -6.59 10.03 5.50
CA LEU A 270 -7.25 9.86 4.20
C LEU A 270 -8.78 9.66 4.30
N SER A 271 -9.30 9.59 5.52
CA SER A 271 -10.73 9.55 5.79
C SER A 271 -11.40 10.89 5.48
N ASP A 272 -12.70 10.83 5.17
CA ASP A 272 -13.51 12.02 4.96
C ASP A 272 -13.56 12.90 6.22
N LYS A 273 -13.72 14.20 6.01
CA LYS A 273 -13.66 15.23 7.06
C LYS A 273 -14.95 16.03 7.10
N PRO A 274 -15.92 15.61 7.93
CA PRO A 274 -17.16 16.36 8.16
C PRO A 274 -16.86 17.80 8.55
N LYS A 275 -17.58 18.75 7.94
CA LYS A 275 -17.35 20.19 8.11
C LYS A 275 -17.87 20.72 9.45
N LYS A 276 -18.79 20.00 10.10
CA LYS A 276 -19.47 20.44 11.33
C LYS A 276 -18.83 19.74 12.54
N PRO A 277 -18.30 20.50 13.52
CA PRO A 277 -17.77 19.93 14.76
C PRO A 277 -18.75 19.01 15.48
N ALA A 278 -20.05 19.30 15.41
CA ALA A 278 -21.12 18.51 16.02
C ALA A 278 -21.22 17.04 15.53
N PHE A 279 -20.62 16.69 14.38
CA PHE A 279 -20.50 15.30 13.94
C PHE A 279 -19.51 14.52 14.80
N HIS A 280 -18.41 15.16 15.21
CA HIS A 280 -17.31 14.51 15.92
C HIS A 280 -17.65 14.35 17.42
N GLN A 281 -18.68 13.57 17.71
CA GLN A 281 -19.03 13.13 19.07
C GLN A 281 -18.31 11.80 19.37
N PRO A 282 -17.75 11.59 20.57
CA PRO A 282 -17.02 10.36 20.91
C PRO A 282 -17.79 9.07 20.60
N GLN A 283 -19.11 9.09 20.81
CA GLN A 283 -20.01 7.95 20.59
C GLN A 283 -20.04 7.54 19.11
N VAL A 284 -20.08 8.51 18.19
CA VAL A 284 -20.09 8.26 16.74
C VAL A 284 -18.78 7.59 16.32
N HIS A 285 -17.64 8.12 16.78
CA HIS A 285 -16.33 7.54 16.48
C HIS A 285 -16.14 6.14 17.05
N ARG A 286 -16.59 5.89 18.29
CA ARG A 286 -16.56 4.54 18.88
C ARG A 286 -17.41 3.56 18.09
N GLN A 287 -18.61 3.98 17.68
CA GLN A 287 -19.48 3.13 16.86
C GLN A 287 -18.82 2.77 15.52
N ILE A 288 -18.18 3.73 14.84
CA ILE A 288 -17.43 3.46 13.60
C ILE A 288 -16.29 2.44 13.84
N LEU A 289 -15.57 2.54 14.96
CA LEU A 289 -14.50 1.60 15.30
C LEU A 289 -15.03 0.19 15.59
N LEU A 290 -16.18 0.06 16.27
CA LEU A 290 -16.83 -1.22 16.52
C LEU A 290 -17.30 -1.85 15.20
N GLU A 291 -17.95 -1.07 14.34
CA GLU A 291 -18.39 -1.53 13.02
C GLU A 291 -17.20 -1.92 12.11
N LEU A 292 -16.07 -1.22 12.20
CA LEU A 292 -14.84 -1.62 11.50
C LEU A 292 -14.29 -2.94 12.05
N VAL A 293 -14.25 -3.12 13.38
CA VAL A 293 -13.83 -4.38 14.01
C VAL A 293 -14.70 -5.55 13.54
N GLU A 294 -16.01 -5.34 13.42
CA GLU A 294 -16.94 -6.33 12.90
C GLU A 294 -16.77 -6.59 11.40
N GLU A 295 -16.69 -5.54 10.55
CA GLU A 295 -16.53 -5.67 9.10
C GLU A 295 -15.23 -6.39 8.73
N ARG A 296 -14.17 -6.20 9.53
CA ARG A 296 -12.88 -6.86 9.31
C ARG A 296 -12.77 -8.19 10.05
N ASP A 297 -13.77 -8.57 10.85
CA ASP A 297 -13.73 -9.71 11.75
C ASP A 297 -12.44 -9.76 12.59
N LEU A 298 -12.16 -8.66 13.31
CA LEU A 298 -10.99 -8.59 14.16
C LEU A 298 -11.20 -9.41 15.44
N GLY A 299 -10.23 -10.25 15.79
CA GLY A 299 -10.26 -11.08 16.99
C GLY A 299 -9.50 -12.40 16.82
N PRO A 300 -8.73 -12.87 17.83
CA PRO A 300 -8.34 -12.21 19.09
C PRO A 300 -7.59 -10.89 18.90
N LEU A 301 -7.96 -9.84 19.64
CA LEU A 301 -7.60 -8.44 19.33
C LEU A 301 -6.78 -7.76 20.45
N VAL A 302 -5.70 -7.07 20.06
CA VAL A 302 -4.97 -6.12 20.93
C VAL A 302 -5.11 -4.70 20.37
N ILE A 303 -5.43 -3.74 21.23
CA ILE A 303 -5.53 -2.33 20.85
C ILE A 303 -4.27 -1.58 21.32
N LEU A 304 -3.64 -0.82 20.42
CA LEU A 304 -2.60 0.15 20.76
C LEU A 304 -3.09 1.54 20.39
N ALA A 305 -3.23 2.43 21.34
CA ALA A 305 -3.89 3.72 21.11
C ALA A 305 -3.13 4.88 21.75
N GLN A 306 -3.16 6.05 21.11
CA GLN A 306 -2.50 7.28 21.55
C GLN A 306 -3.50 8.44 21.63
N GLY A 307 -3.42 9.25 22.69
CA GLY A 307 -4.21 10.48 22.87
C GLY A 307 -5.71 10.28 22.60
N LEU A 308 -6.24 11.01 21.63
CA LEU A 308 -7.62 10.85 21.14
C LEU A 308 -8.04 9.38 20.92
N GLY A 309 -7.18 8.58 20.29
CA GLY A 309 -7.44 7.16 20.06
C GLY A 309 -7.58 6.38 21.37
N ALA A 310 -6.80 6.74 22.40
CA ALA A 310 -6.86 6.12 23.71
C ALA A 310 -8.18 6.43 24.43
N ASP A 311 -8.67 7.67 24.34
CA ASP A 311 -9.96 8.08 24.89
C ASP A 311 -11.14 7.38 24.22
N LEU A 312 -11.05 7.18 22.90
CA LEU A 312 -12.04 6.39 22.17
C LEU A 312 -11.99 4.92 22.59
N ALA A 313 -10.79 4.35 22.64
CA ALA A 313 -10.56 2.95 22.99
C ALA A 313 -11.03 2.59 24.41
N ALA A 314 -10.96 3.52 25.37
CA ALA A 314 -11.40 3.28 26.74
C ALA A 314 -12.89 2.86 26.85
N GLY A 315 -13.72 3.22 25.87
CA GLY A 315 -15.14 2.84 25.81
C GLY A 315 -15.45 1.59 25.00
N LEU A 316 -14.45 0.90 24.44
CA LEU A 316 -14.64 -0.28 23.60
C LEU A 316 -14.69 -1.64 24.32
N PRO A 317 -14.04 -1.87 25.48
CA PRO A 317 -13.94 -3.22 26.08
C PRO A 317 -15.29 -3.90 26.33
N GLU A 318 -16.29 -3.16 26.82
CA GLU A 318 -17.63 -3.70 27.09
C GLU A 318 -18.29 -4.25 25.83
N ALA A 319 -18.17 -3.54 24.71
CA ALA A 319 -18.74 -3.94 23.43
C ALA A 319 -17.90 -5.02 22.72
N LEU A 320 -16.58 -5.04 22.90
CA LEU A 320 -15.69 -6.00 22.26
C LEU A 320 -15.69 -7.37 22.95
N GLY A 321 -16.03 -7.44 24.24
CA GLY A 321 -16.16 -8.67 25.01
C GLY A 321 -14.97 -9.61 24.82
N ASP A 322 -15.26 -10.86 24.46
CA ASP A 322 -14.26 -11.91 24.29
C ASP A 322 -13.35 -11.73 23.07
N ARG A 323 -13.58 -10.76 22.19
CA ARG A 323 -12.63 -10.43 21.10
C ARG A 323 -11.39 -9.76 21.67
N LEU A 324 -11.52 -8.95 22.72
CA LEU A 324 -10.41 -8.18 23.28
C LEU A 324 -9.49 -9.07 24.13
N ARG A 325 -8.19 -8.95 23.90
CA ARG A 325 -7.12 -9.66 24.63
C ARG A 325 -6.23 -8.72 25.44
N GLY A 326 -6.20 -7.45 25.06
CA GLY A 326 -5.44 -6.42 25.77
C GLY A 326 -5.58 -5.06 25.09
N ALA A 327 -5.30 -4.00 25.83
CA ALA A 327 -5.26 -2.65 25.31
C ALA A 327 -4.12 -1.86 25.96
N TRP A 328 -3.34 -1.16 25.14
CA TRP A 328 -2.30 -0.24 25.56
C TRP A 328 -2.72 1.17 25.19
N LEU A 329 -3.12 1.94 26.21
CA LEU A 329 -3.71 3.26 26.05
C LEU A 329 -2.72 4.31 26.54
N LEU A 330 -2.11 5.03 25.62
CA LEU A 330 -1.16 6.10 25.91
C LEU A 330 -1.92 7.44 25.96
N PRO A 331 -2.08 8.07 27.13
CA PRO A 331 -2.75 9.36 27.23
C PRO A 331 -2.00 10.43 26.43
N GLN A 332 -2.72 11.48 26.02
CA GLN A 332 -2.11 12.64 25.38
C GLN A 332 -1.27 13.37 26.42
N GLY A 333 0.05 13.39 26.24
CA GLY A 333 0.93 14.17 27.10
C GLY A 333 0.67 15.66 26.91
N ASP A 334 0.40 16.36 28.01
CA ASP A 334 0.32 17.81 28.08
C ASP A 334 1.63 18.35 27.50
N GLY A 335 1.58 18.95 26.32
CA GLY A 335 2.76 19.49 25.65
C GLY A 335 3.29 20.73 26.36
N HIS A 336 3.86 20.57 27.55
CA HIS A 336 4.76 21.53 28.21
C HIS A 336 5.83 20.74 28.95
N GLY A 337 7.09 21.09 28.67
CA GLY A 337 8.27 20.29 28.97
C GLY A 337 8.38 19.83 30.43
N ASP A 338 8.69 18.56 30.60
CA ASP A 338 9.91 18.08 31.24
C ASP A 338 10.00 16.57 31.00
N GLY A 339 11.22 16.09 30.73
CA GLY A 339 11.55 14.77 30.19
C GLY A 339 11.17 13.58 31.07
N ASN A 340 9.87 13.35 31.30
CA ASN A 340 9.38 12.26 32.13
C ASN A 340 8.26 11.49 31.40
N HIS A 341 8.66 10.74 30.37
CA HIS A 341 7.80 9.79 29.65
C HIS A 341 7.37 8.57 30.52
N GLU A 342 7.84 8.46 31.77
CA GLU A 342 7.59 7.31 32.66
C GLU A 342 6.22 7.30 33.36
N SER A 343 5.50 8.43 33.43
CA SER A 343 4.27 8.52 34.23
C SER A 343 2.98 8.11 33.50
N ALA A 344 3.01 7.91 32.18
CA ALA A 344 1.83 7.64 31.34
C ALA A 344 1.46 6.14 31.21
N GLY A 345 2.22 5.22 31.82
CA GLY A 345 2.07 3.77 31.64
C GLY A 345 1.42 3.01 32.80
N ARG A 346 0.39 3.56 33.46
CA ARG A 346 -0.16 2.94 34.69
C ARG A 346 -1.58 2.36 34.66
N ASP A 347 -2.21 2.20 33.50
CA ASP A 347 -3.54 1.55 33.44
C ASP A 347 -3.74 0.49 32.34
N ALA A 348 -2.68 0.07 31.65
CA ALA A 348 -2.74 -1.00 30.63
C ALA A 348 -2.82 -2.43 31.22
N SER A 349 -2.73 -2.59 32.55
CA SER A 349 -2.63 -3.88 33.23
C SER A 349 -3.97 -4.59 33.49
N ARG A 350 -5.11 -3.98 33.17
CA ARG A 350 -6.43 -4.46 33.64
C ARG A 350 -7.05 -5.61 32.83
N TYR A 351 -6.50 -6.00 31.68
CA TYR A 351 -7.21 -6.87 30.73
C TYR A 351 -6.41 -8.02 30.06
N SER A 352 -5.18 -8.31 30.48
CA SER A 352 -4.39 -9.39 29.86
C SER A 352 -4.60 -10.74 30.54
N ARG A 353 -4.99 -11.77 29.76
CA ARG A 353 -4.86 -13.21 30.13
C ARG A 353 -3.51 -13.82 29.71
N TRP A 354 -2.59 -13.01 29.21
CA TRP A 354 -1.28 -13.40 28.68
C TRP A 354 -0.15 -12.83 29.57
N ASP A 355 1.04 -13.42 29.51
CA ASP A 355 2.25 -13.00 30.24
C ASP A 355 2.60 -11.52 29.97
N LEU A 356 2.12 -10.66 30.87
CA LEU A 356 2.22 -9.20 30.84
C LEU A 356 3.66 -8.70 30.64
N PRO A 357 4.69 -9.26 31.32
CA PRO A 357 6.11 -8.94 31.10
C PRO A 357 6.65 -9.16 29.67
N PHE A 358 6.13 -10.12 28.90
CA PHE A 358 6.56 -10.35 27.52
C PHE A 358 5.97 -9.30 26.57
N LEU A 359 4.66 -9.08 26.66
CA LEU A 359 3.95 -8.08 25.87
C LEU A 359 4.35 -6.64 26.24
N GLU A 360 4.65 -6.37 27.51
CA GLU A 360 5.17 -5.08 27.98
C GLU A 360 6.59 -4.81 27.42
N ARG A 361 7.49 -5.81 27.38
CA ARG A 361 8.80 -5.65 26.71
C ARG A 361 8.66 -5.39 25.21
N LEU A 362 7.72 -6.08 24.56
CA LEU A 362 7.44 -5.95 23.13
C LEU A 362 6.86 -4.57 22.78
N ALA A 363 5.87 -4.12 23.55
CA ALA A 363 5.24 -2.81 23.42
C ALA A 363 6.20 -1.68 23.80
N ARG A 364 6.99 -1.82 24.87
CA ARG A 364 8.04 -0.86 25.22
C ARG A 364 9.11 -0.77 24.12
N LYS A 365 9.54 -1.87 23.50
CA LYS A 365 10.42 -1.78 22.32
C LYS A 365 9.72 -1.12 21.12
N ALA A 366 8.47 -1.45 20.84
CA ALA A 366 7.72 -0.89 19.69
C ALA A 366 7.28 0.57 19.87
N VAL A 367 7.12 1.05 21.10
CA VAL A 367 6.65 2.40 21.48
C VAL A 367 7.80 3.31 21.94
N LEU A 368 8.81 2.77 22.63
CA LEU A 368 9.95 3.54 23.19
C LEU A 368 11.24 3.46 22.37
N GLN A 369 11.40 2.51 21.43
CA GLN A 369 12.53 2.53 20.47
C GLN A 369 12.14 3.11 19.10
N VAL A 370 11.09 3.92 19.03
CA VAL A 370 10.80 4.75 17.84
C VAL A 370 11.76 5.95 17.82
N ASP A 371 13.06 5.69 17.82
CA ASP A 371 14.05 6.60 17.25
C ASP A 371 14.09 6.31 15.75
N GLY A 372 13.03 6.71 15.06
CA GLY A 372 13.01 6.71 13.60
C GLY A 372 12.47 8.05 13.11
N PRO A 373 12.69 8.36 11.82
CA PRO A 373 12.63 9.73 11.32
C PRO A 373 11.34 10.40 11.76
N THR A 374 11.48 11.45 12.56
CA THR A 374 10.39 12.35 12.91
C THR A 374 9.69 12.69 11.61
N LEU A 375 8.42 12.29 11.46
CA LEU A 375 7.64 12.66 10.28
C LEU A 375 7.80 14.18 10.12
N SER A 376 8.23 14.64 8.95
CA SER A 376 8.40 16.07 8.73
C SER A 376 7.08 16.80 9.05
N GLY A 377 7.16 18.03 9.55
CA GLY A 377 5.96 18.82 9.86
C GLY A 377 4.97 18.92 8.69
N ASP A 378 5.50 18.89 7.46
CA ASP A 378 4.72 18.88 6.22
C ASP A 378 3.89 17.60 6.07
N LEU A 379 4.43 16.43 6.44
CA LEU A 379 3.72 15.15 6.34
C LEU A 379 2.68 14.97 7.46
N LEU A 380 2.95 15.50 8.65
CA LEU A 380 1.96 15.54 9.73
C LEU A 380 0.77 16.44 9.39
N SER A 381 1.00 17.51 8.63
CA SER A 381 -0.06 18.46 8.23
C SER A 381 -0.73 18.14 6.89
N ALA A 382 -0.18 17.22 6.09
CA ALA A 382 -0.70 16.80 4.79
C ALA A 382 -2.22 16.54 4.73
N PRO A 383 -2.87 15.90 5.73
CA PRO A 383 -4.32 15.72 5.72
C PRO A 383 -5.14 17.02 5.75
N TRP A 384 -4.55 18.16 6.12
CA TRP A 384 -5.25 19.41 6.43
C TRP A 384 -4.63 20.61 5.69
N PRO A 385 -4.84 20.73 4.36
CA PRO A 385 -4.23 21.77 3.53
C PRO A 385 -4.68 23.19 3.92
N ASP A 386 -5.89 23.33 4.48
CA ASP A 386 -6.38 24.58 5.03
C ASP A 386 -7.25 24.36 6.28
N LYS A 387 -7.70 25.45 6.90
CA LYS A 387 -8.51 25.43 8.13
C LYS A 387 -9.85 24.68 8.00
N GLY A 388 -10.44 24.62 6.81
CA GLY A 388 -11.72 23.96 6.55
C GLY A 388 -11.68 22.45 6.80
N TYR A 389 -10.50 21.84 6.73
CA TYR A 389 -10.31 20.41 6.99
C TYR A 389 -10.22 20.09 8.50
N ARG A 390 -10.14 21.09 9.39
CA ARG A 390 -9.79 20.94 10.81
C ARG A 390 -10.99 20.99 11.77
N ALA A 391 -12.23 20.82 11.29
CA ALA A 391 -13.42 20.81 12.15
C ALA A 391 -13.36 19.76 13.28
N ALA A 392 -12.68 18.63 13.05
CA ALA A 392 -12.43 17.62 14.08
C ALA A 392 -11.58 18.15 15.24
N PHE A 393 -10.65 19.09 14.98
CA PHE A 393 -9.74 19.61 15.99
C PHE A 393 -10.50 20.46 17.01
N GLU A 394 -11.42 21.30 16.51
CA GLU A 394 -12.31 22.11 17.35
C GLU A 394 -13.21 21.23 18.23
N ALA A 395 -13.78 20.18 17.66
CA ALA A 395 -14.62 19.25 18.39
C ALA A 395 -13.85 18.51 19.48
N VAL A 396 -12.67 17.96 19.15
CA VAL A 396 -11.80 17.21 20.06
C VAL A 396 -11.32 18.10 21.21
N ALA A 397 -10.97 19.36 20.97
CA ALA A 397 -10.65 20.31 22.04
C ALA A 397 -11.82 20.49 23.03
N GLY A 398 -13.06 20.42 22.55
CA GLY A 398 -14.27 20.46 23.37
C GLY A 398 -14.52 19.20 24.21
N TRP A 399 -13.94 18.05 23.85
CA TRP A 399 -14.08 16.80 24.62
C TRP A 399 -13.37 16.91 25.98
N TYR A 400 -12.33 17.75 26.06
CA TYR A 400 -11.45 17.90 27.21
C TYR A 400 -11.76 19.13 28.08
N GLY A 401 -12.98 19.71 27.99
CA GLY A 401 -13.36 20.95 28.69
C GLY A 401 -12.82 21.02 30.13
N LYS A 402 -12.12 22.13 30.48
CA LYS A 402 -11.30 22.32 31.72
C LYS A 402 -10.89 20.99 32.35
N ALA A 403 -9.92 20.30 31.74
CA ALA A 403 -9.21 19.13 32.23
C ALA A 403 -10.10 18.17 33.04
N PRO A 404 -10.59 17.05 32.47
CA PRO A 404 -11.16 16.01 33.29
C PRO A 404 -10.09 15.61 34.31
N GLN A 405 -10.33 15.96 35.59
CA GLN A 405 -9.63 15.32 36.70
C GLN A 405 -9.76 13.84 36.42
N THR A 406 -8.62 13.19 36.23
CA THR A 406 -8.46 11.74 36.09
C THR A 406 -9.46 11.04 36.99
N ARG A 407 -10.62 10.66 36.44
CA ARG A 407 -11.59 9.83 37.14
C ARG A 407 -11.03 8.43 37.08
N ILE A 408 -10.21 8.11 38.06
CA ILE A 408 -9.85 6.75 38.43
C ILE A 408 -11.18 6.03 38.72
N TRP A 409 -11.61 5.15 37.82
CA TRP A 409 -12.80 4.33 38.02
C TRP A 409 -12.60 3.46 39.28
N PRO A 410 -13.54 3.45 40.25
CA PRO A 410 -13.38 2.66 41.46
C PRO A 410 -13.44 1.16 41.11
N ARG A 411 -12.58 0.38 41.77
CA ARG A 411 -12.67 -1.08 41.85
C ARG A 411 -14.10 -1.45 42.25
N SER A 412 -14.89 -2.04 41.35
CA SER A 412 -16.19 -2.61 41.71
C SER A 412 -16.05 -4.13 41.79
N ASP A 413 -16.25 -4.64 43.00
CA ASP A 413 -16.04 -6.01 43.46
C ASP A 413 -17.02 -7.07 42.89
N ALA A 414 -17.47 -6.92 41.65
CA ALA A 414 -18.38 -7.87 41.00
C ALA A 414 -17.66 -8.59 39.85
N TRP A 415 -16.94 -9.67 40.18
CA TRP A 415 -16.41 -10.60 39.21
C TRP A 415 -16.86 -12.04 39.52
N PRO A 416 -17.24 -12.86 38.52
CA PRO A 416 -17.63 -14.26 38.72
C PRO A 416 -16.51 -15.07 39.40
N GLN A 417 -16.87 -15.86 40.42
CA GLN A 417 -15.94 -16.61 41.28
C GLN A 417 -15.06 -17.64 40.54
N GLU A 418 -15.32 -17.91 39.27
CA GLU A 418 -14.64 -18.94 38.47
C GLU A 418 -13.24 -18.53 37.99
N LEU A 419 -12.90 -17.24 37.99
CA LEU A 419 -11.58 -16.75 37.56
C LEU A 419 -10.55 -16.59 38.70
N LYS A 420 -10.93 -16.80 39.96
CA LYS A 420 -10.00 -16.80 41.12
C LYS A 420 -9.13 -18.06 41.23
N ARG A 421 -9.36 -19.09 40.40
CA ARG A 421 -8.60 -20.36 40.46
C ARG A 421 -7.28 -20.36 39.70
N LEU A 422 -6.96 -19.31 38.94
CA LEU A 422 -5.73 -19.24 38.13
C LEU A 422 -4.63 -18.34 38.74
N GLU A 423 -4.86 -17.75 39.91
CA GLU A 423 -3.79 -17.09 40.67
C GLU A 423 -2.96 -18.15 41.40
N ASN A 424 -1.95 -18.66 40.69
CA ASN A 424 -0.68 -19.19 41.21
C ASN A 424 -0.73 -20.51 42.04
N PRO A 425 -0.45 -21.70 41.45
CA PRO A 425 -0.16 -22.90 42.23
C PRO A 425 1.33 -22.90 42.65
N GLY A 426 1.66 -22.09 43.66
CA GLY A 426 2.90 -22.24 44.44
C GLY A 426 4.04 -21.28 44.07
N GLY A 427 4.54 -20.60 45.10
CA GLY A 427 5.82 -19.87 45.06
C GLY A 427 5.66 -18.37 45.25
N ALA A 428 6.34 -17.84 46.27
CA ALA A 428 6.24 -16.49 46.80
C ALA A 428 6.36 -15.36 45.75
N ALA A 429 5.60 -14.28 45.95
CA ALA A 429 5.75 -13.03 45.22
C ALA A 429 7.12 -12.38 45.53
N PRO A 430 7.95 -12.03 44.53
CA PRO A 430 9.15 -11.26 44.81
C PRO A 430 8.77 -9.80 45.07
N GLN A 431 9.25 -9.28 46.20
CA GLN A 431 9.22 -7.85 46.51
C GLN A 431 10.05 -7.09 45.47
N SER A 432 9.51 -5.96 45.00
CA SER A 432 10.11 -5.10 43.99
C SER A 432 11.35 -4.37 44.50
N THR A 433 12.52 -4.69 43.97
CA THR A 433 13.73 -3.87 44.09
C THR A 433 14.47 -3.82 42.76
N TRP A 434 14.07 -2.92 41.87
CA TRP A 434 14.87 -2.55 40.70
C TRP A 434 14.70 -1.05 40.41
N THR A 435 15.64 -0.26 40.93
CA THR A 435 15.88 1.13 40.58
C THR A 435 17.27 1.21 39.98
N GLN A 436 17.40 1.03 38.66
CA GLN A 436 18.42 1.60 37.76
C GLN A 436 18.42 0.87 36.40
N ALA A 437 18.86 1.57 35.35
CA ALA A 437 18.56 1.31 33.95
C ALA A 437 19.61 0.50 33.16
N ASP A 438 20.54 -0.22 33.80
CA ASP A 438 21.77 -0.65 33.14
C ASP A 438 22.05 -2.17 33.04
N ASP A 439 21.07 -3.05 33.23
CA ASP A 439 21.32 -4.51 33.11
C ASP A 439 21.02 -5.05 31.70
N ILE A 440 22.09 -5.16 30.90
CA ILE A 440 22.15 -5.77 29.57
C ILE A 440 21.87 -7.29 29.66
N LEU A 441 20.95 -7.80 28.84
CA LEU A 441 20.66 -9.23 28.71
C LEU A 441 21.88 -10.00 28.18
N THR A 442 22.51 -10.80 29.03
CA THR A 442 23.58 -11.73 28.62
C THR A 442 22.99 -13.00 27.98
N PRO A 443 23.78 -13.73 27.17
CA PRO A 443 23.37 -15.00 26.56
C PRO A 443 22.87 -16.07 27.56
N GLU A 444 23.32 -16.03 28.81
CA GLU A 444 22.80 -16.92 29.86
C GLU A 444 21.31 -16.68 30.16
N ALA A 445 20.83 -15.42 30.10
CA ALA A 445 19.43 -15.08 30.39
C ALA A 445 18.45 -15.58 29.31
N LEU A 446 18.91 -15.68 28.05
CA LEU A 446 18.14 -16.27 26.95
C LEU A 446 18.08 -17.81 27.06
N THR A 447 19.13 -18.42 27.61
CA THR A 447 19.20 -19.88 27.77
C THR A 447 18.31 -20.38 28.91
N GLN A 448 18.14 -19.60 29.98
CA GLN A 448 17.20 -19.94 31.07
C GLN A 448 15.73 -19.82 30.65
N ALA A 449 15.40 -18.91 29.74
CA ALA A 449 14.03 -18.79 29.19
C ALA A 449 13.65 -20.02 28.33
N ALA A 450 14.62 -20.61 27.63
CA ALA A 450 14.40 -21.83 26.83
C ALA A 450 14.17 -23.10 27.69
N ALA A 451 14.58 -23.10 28.96
CA ALA A 451 14.38 -24.24 29.86
C ALA A 451 13.00 -24.23 30.57
N TYR A 452 12.29 -23.09 30.57
CA TYR A 452 10.98 -22.96 31.22
C TYR A 452 9.81 -23.42 30.32
N PHE A 453 10.03 -23.45 29.01
CA PHE A 453 9.15 -24.09 28.04
C PHE A 453 9.81 -25.43 27.68
N GLY A 454 9.48 -26.48 28.42
CA GLY A 454 9.92 -27.85 28.09
C GLY A 454 9.55 -28.24 26.64
N PRO A 455 10.13 -29.36 26.12
CA PRO A 455 10.31 -29.62 24.69
C PRO A 455 9.07 -29.45 23.81
#